data_AF-A0A7S8MX97-F1
#
_entry.id   AF-A0A7S8MX97-F1
#
_cell.length_a   1.000
_cell.length_b   1.000
_cell.length_c   1.000
_cell.angle_alpha   90.00
_cell.angle_beta   90.00
_cell.angle_gamma   90.00
#
_symmetry.space_group_name_H-M   'P 1'
#
loop_
_entity.id
_entity.type
_entity.pdbx_description
1 polymer ?
#
loop_
_entity_poly.entity_id
_entity_poly.type
_entity_poly.pdbx_seq_one_letter_code
_entity_poly.pdbx_strand_id
1 'polypeptide(L)'
;MSSPLPADRPAVSPTADAGSGTRPSTRPSARLPGLDGLRALAVILVVVYHLFPQWWFAGGFIGVDVFFVISGFLITTLLLRERDASGRISLVGFWRRRARRLLPALILLLLVCSSAAWLIGGDVLVRLGAQIVGALTFSYNWIAILIGEGYFGGTTPELFRNLWSLGIEEQFYVLWPLILPVILVLPRAWARVAAVGALAAASTVWMGELVATTDAVSRAYYGTDSHAFGILLGVALAFGLHRTLSAPTLWMQRTTVRRGAAIVGGAAVLGLIAISLVPPTDSVRTFPLTIAAASILSAIAIVAAVWPHARLGPALDARPLRWIGERSYGLYLWHWPLLVLLVAAVQGSAPEAGVPVWVGLVTLALTVVIAEASYRFLETPVRRAGFRGTWRAARAKVRVESGALWGSVVGDLPLPLSWSEHSRARSQERACHPARPSSPRDKQPSTLPPRARPRRQMPGRNRMVPHNRGRSPTAPSAHRPPRRRRSRAARSPPSATRSCSRRPPPCMRPFPASALMRRYRGPRGLVRASSISSPARDSSAATSSSRSARTVPSVGMPMSASPRPPAPTGPSSS
;
A
#
# COMPACT_ATOMS: atom_id res chain seq x y z
N MET A 1 -91.96 -26.62 -5.14
CA MET A 1 -92.11 -25.76 -3.94
C MET A 1 -90.72 -25.52 -3.35
N SER A 2 -90.53 -24.35 -2.71
CA SER A 2 -89.59 -24.07 -1.60
C SER A 2 -88.07 -24.33 -1.73
N SER A 3 -87.29 -23.26 -1.45
CA SER A 3 -85.91 -23.27 -0.91
C SER A 3 -85.95 -23.60 0.62
N PRO A 4 -84.86 -23.59 1.46
CA PRO A 4 -83.60 -22.82 1.36
C PRO A 4 -82.25 -23.44 1.88
N LEU A 5 -81.22 -22.58 1.80
CA LEU A 5 -79.92 -22.41 2.50
C LEU A 5 -79.71 -23.01 3.94
N PRO A 6 -78.50 -22.94 4.59
CA PRO A 6 -77.14 -22.50 4.16
C PRO A 6 -75.90 -23.37 4.62
N ALA A 7 -74.70 -22.94 4.20
CA ALA A 7 -73.37 -22.90 4.88
C ALA A 7 -72.85 -24.00 5.85
N ASP A 8 -71.56 -24.38 5.71
CA ASP A 8 -70.47 -23.99 6.64
C ASP A 8 -69.05 -24.33 6.11
N ARG A 9 -68.02 -23.48 6.37
CA ARG A 9 -66.55 -23.74 6.47
C ARG A 9 -65.79 -22.40 6.72
N PRO A 10 -64.78 -22.34 7.62
CA PRO A 10 -64.15 -21.09 8.05
C PRO A 10 -63.09 -20.52 7.10
N ALA A 11 -62.90 -19.19 7.16
CA ALA A 11 -61.88 -18.47 6.39
C ALA A 11 -60.56 -18.29 7.16
N VAL A 12 -59.42 -18.47 6.49
CA VAL A 12 -58.09 -18.18 7.04
C VAL A 12 -57.67 -16.76 6.66
N SER A 13 -57.39 -15.91 7.65
CA SER A 13 -56.94 -14.52 7.42
C SER A 13 -55.45 -14.45 7.06
N PRO A 14 -55.04 -13.70 6.03
CA PRO A 14 -53.63 -13.47 5.74
C PRO A 14 -53.05 -12.41 6.68
N THR A 15 -52.20 -12.81 7.62
CA THR A 15 -51.41 -11.87 8.43
C THR A 15 -50.38 -11.17 7.55
N ALA A 16 -50.44 -9.84 7.48
CA ALA A 16 -49.46 -9.04 6.74
C ALA A 16 -48.12 -9.03 7.48
N ASP A 17 -47.12 -9.74 6.97
CA ASP A 17 -45.75 -9.69 7.49
C ASP A 17 -45.06 -8.37 7.07
N ALA A 18 -44.27 -7.81 7.98
CA ALA A 18 -43.69 -6.49 7.82
C ALA A 18 -42.47 -6.52 6.90
N GLY A 19 -42.31 -5.46 6.09
CA GLY A 19 -41.24 -5.36 5.09
C GLY A 19 -39.83 -5.43 5.69
N SER A 20 -39.26 -6.63 5.76
CA SER A 20 -37.88 -6.88 6.15
C SER A 20 -36.93 -6.31 5.09
N GLY A 21 -36.55 -5.05 5.27
CA GLY A 21 -35.64 -4.32 4.39
C GLY A 21 -34.26 -4.99 4.30
N THR A 22 -34.11 -5.89 3.33
CA THR A 22 -32.91 -6.68 3.10
C THR A 22 -31.77 -5.78 2.65
N ARG A 23 -31.01 -5.27 3.64
CA ARG A 23 -29.73 -4.59 3.42
C ARG A 23 -28.88 -5.47 2.48
N PRO A 24 -28.41 -4.93 1.34
CA PRO A 24 -27.67 -5.73 0.37
C PRO A 24 -26.43 -6.33 1.04
N SER A 25 -26.34 -7.66 1.03
CA SER A 25 -25.25 -8.37 1.67
C SER A 25 -23.94 -8.06 0.95
N THR A 26 -23.13 -7.20 1.55
CA THR A 26 -21.81 -6.82 1.04
C THR A 26 -20.89 -8.04 1.11
N ARG A 27 -20.93 -8.88 0.07
CA ARG A 27 -20.01 -10.02 -0.09
C ARG A 27 -18.58 -9.54 0.17
N PRO A 28 -17.81 -10.17 1.07
CA PRO A 28 -16.43 -9.79 1.30
C PRO A 28 -15.67 -9.75 -0.03
N SER A 29 -14.98 -8.65 -0.30
CA SER A 29 -14.22 -8.49 -1.54
C SER A 29 -13.18 -9.61 -1.63
N ALA A 30 -13.35 -10.53 -2.59
CA ALA A 30 -12.51 -11.72 -2.69
C ALA A 30 -11.03 -11.34 -2.73
N ARG A 31 -10.26 -11.83 -1.74
CA ARG A 31 -8.80 -11.64 -1.64
C ARG A 31 -8.19 -12.21 -2.92
N LEU A 32 -7.36 -11.41 -3.60
CA LEU A 32 -6.63 -11.85 -4.78
C LEU A 32 -5.44 -12.70 -4.30
N PRO A 33 -5.37 -13.99 -4.65
CA PRO A 33 -4.37 -14.88 -4.10
C PRO A 33 -2.97 -14.57 -4.61
N GLY A 34 -1.97 -14.86 -3.80
CA GLY A 34 -0.54 -14.69 -4.05
C GLY A 34 -0.02 -13.26 -3.94
N LEU A 35 -0.89 -12.24 -3.91
CA LEU A 35 -0.43 -10.85 -3.78
C LEU A 35 0.25 -10.59 -2.43
N ASP A 36 -0.24 -11.18 -1.33
CA ASP A 36 0.43 -11.07 -0.03
C ASP A 36 1.80 -11.78 -0.08
N GLY A 37 1.90 -12.92 -0.77
CA GLY A 37 3.18 -13.61 -0.99
C GLY A 37 4.18 -12.81 -1.82
N LEU A 38 3.75 -12.15 -2.91
CA LEU A 38 4.64 -11.28 -3.70
C LEU A 38 5.09 -10.05 -2.88
N ARG A 39 4.19 -9.47 -2.06
CA ARG A 39 4.55 -8.41 -1.09
C ARG A 39 5.57 -8.87 -0.04
N ALA A 40 5.59 -10.16 0.30
CA ALA A 40 6.56 -10.74 1.23
C ALA A 40 7.94 -10.84 0.59
N LEU A 41 8.02 -11.42 -0.62
CA LEU A 41 9.28 -11.50 -1.37
C LEU A 41 9.86 -10.09 -1.62
N ALA A 42 9.01 -9.13 -2.00
CA ALA A 42 9.38 -7.73 -2.20
C ALA A 42 10.06 -7.09 -0.97
N VAL A 43 9.49 -7.23 0.24
CA VAL A 43 10.12 -6.66 1.44
C VAL A 43 11.34 -7.46 1.89
N ILE A 44 11.38 -8.78 1.68
CA ILE A 44 12.56 -9.59 2.02
C ILE A 44 13.77 -9.14 1.19
N LEU A 45 13.61 -8.95 -0.12
CA LEU A 45 14.70 -8.46 -0.99
C LEU A 45 15.23 -7.09 -0.54
N VAL A 46 14.32 -6.14 -0.27
CA VAL A 46 14.68 -4.79 0.22
C VAL A 46 15.38 -4.85 1.58
N VAL A 47 14.85 -5.60 2.55
CA VAL A 47 15.39 -5.64 3.92
C VAL A 47 16.75 -6.33 3.93
N VAL A 48 16.92 -7.45 3.20
CA VAL A 48 18.21 -8.15 3.12
C VAL A 48 19.28 -7.28 2.43
N TYR A 49 18.93 -6.58 1.35
CA TYR A 49 19.83 -5.64 0.66
C TYR A 49 20.41 -4.56 1.59
N HIS A 50 19.57 -3.90 2.39
CA HIS A 50 20.02 -2.84 3.30
C HIS A 50 20.76 -3.38 4.54
N LEU A 51 20.33 -4.51 5.12
CA LEU A 51 20.88 -5.02 6.38
C LEU A 51 22.15 -5.88 6.19
N PHE A 52 22.36 -6.44 4.99
CA PHE A 52 23.52 -7.29 4.67
C PHE A 52 24.14 -6.92 3.30
N PRO A 53 24.54 -5.64 3.08
CA PRO A 53 25.02 -5.15 1.77
C PRO A 53 26.34 -5.81 1.32
N GLN A 54 27.09 -6.41 2.24
CA GLN A 54 28.32 -7.16 1.98
C GLN A 54 28.06 -8.61 1.50
N TRP A 55 26.80 -9.04 1.40
CA TRP A 55 26.41 -10.39 0.94
C TRP A 55 25.86 -10.34 -0.50
N TRP A 56 25.68 -11.50 -1.13
CA TRP A 56 25.31 -11.64 -2.56
C TRP A 56 23.96 -11.04 -3.00
N PHE A 57 23.24 -10.30 -2.16
CA PHE A 57 21.93 -9.70 -2.46
C PHE A 57 21.99 -8.23 -2.92
N ALA A 58 23.10 -7.84 -3.56
CA ALA A 58 23.37 -6.45 -3.96
C ALA A 58 22.36 -5.88 -4.98
N GLY A 59 21.54 -6.71 -5.63
CA GLY A 59 20.43 -6.28 -6.49
C GLY A 59 19.06 -6.16 -5.78
N GLY A 60 18.97 -6.41 -4.47
CA GLY A 60 17.68 -6.53 -3.75
C GLY A 60 16.81 -5.26 -3.68
N PHE A 61 17.33 -4.10 -4.06
CA PHE A 61 16.57 -2.84 -4.19
C PHE A 61 15.36 -2.96 -5.15
N ILE A 62 15.41 -3.86 -6.14
CA ILE A 62 14.31 -4.14 -7.08
C ILE A 62 13.03 -4.64 -6.40
N GLY A 63 13.05 -5.00 -5.11
CA GLY A 63 11.83 -5.27 -4.36
C GLY A 63 10.87 -4.07 -4.30
N VAL A 64 11.36 -2.84 -4.53
CA VAL A 64 10.52 -1.64 -4.68
C VAL A 64 9.67 -1.70 -5.95
N ASP A 65 10.22 -2.14 -7.10
CA ASP A 65 9.45 -2.37 -8.34
C ASP A 65 8.32 -3.36 -8.14
N VAL A 66 8.60 -4.45 -7.42
CA VAL A 66 7.58 -5.46 -7.09
C VAL A 66 6.42 -4.81 -6.34
N PHE A 67 6.69 -3.88 -5.41
CA PHE A 67 5.64 -3.08 -4.77
C PHE A 67 4.93 -2.15 -5.74
N PHE A 68 5.64 -1.38 -6.57
CA PHE A 68 5.05 -0.47 -7.55
C PHE A 68 4.05 -1.17 -8.48
N VAL A 69 4.42 -2.32 -9.08
CA VAL A 69 3.51 -3.07 -9.96
C VAL A 69 2.32 -3.66 -9.19
N ILE A 70 2.53 -4.19 -7.98
CA ILE A 70 1.44 -4.67 -7.11
C ILE A 70 0.47 -3.53 -6.77
N SER A 71 0.98 -2.34 -6.46
CA SER A 71 0.20 -1.19 -6.03
C SER A 71 -0.59 -0.57 -7.18
N GLY A 72 0.02 -0.43 -8.37
CA GLY A 72 -0.68 -0.07 -9.60
C GLY A 72 -1.84 -1.02 -9.93
N PHE A 73 -1.59 -2.33 -9.82
CA PHE A 73 -2.58 -3.38 -10.07
C PHE A 73 -3.71 -3.40 -9.03
N LEU A 74 -3.36 -3.39 -7.74
CA LEU A 74 -4.31 -3.54 -6.64
C LEU A 74 -5.24 -2.33 -6.52
N ILE A 75 -4.69 -1.10 -6.58
CA ILE A 75 -5.51 0.12 -6.48
C ILE A 75 -6.49 0.23 -7.63
N THR A 76 -6.01 0.04 -8.87
CA THR A 76 -6.87 0.09 -10.06
C THR A 76 -7.95 -0.99 -9.99
N THR A 77 -7.60 -2.22 -9.62
CA THR A 77 -8.57 -3.31 -9.47
C THR A 77 -9.61 -3.01 -8.37
N LEU A 78 -9.24 -2.37 -7.27
CA LEU A 78 -10.17 -1.94 -6.22
C LEU A 78 -11.11 -0.82 -6.70
N LEU A 79 -10.59 0.19 -7.39
CA LEU A 79 -11.39 1.32 -7.90
C LEU A 79 -12.37 0.88 -9.00
N LEU A 80 -11.94 -0.01 -9.90
CA LEU A 80 -12.81 -0.62 -10.92
C LEU A 80 -13.91 -1.48 -10.28
N ARG A 81 -13.59 -2.31 -9.28
CA ARG A 81 -14.58 -3.10 -8.53
C ARG A 81 -15.57 -2.22 -7.74
N GLU A 82 -15.14 -1.08 -7.20
CA GLU A 82 -16.03 -0.12 -6.53
C GLU A 82 -16.99 0.56 -7.53
N ARG A 83 -16.50 0.90 -8.73
CA ARG A 83 -17.33 1.42 -9.83
C ARG A 83 -18.35 0.39 -10.32
N ASP A 84 -17.95 -0.87 -10.54
CA ASP A 84 -18.87 -1.95 -10.95
C ASP A 84 -19.98 -2.17 -9.92
N ALA A 85 -19.64 -2.15 -8.63
CA ALA A 85 -20.57 -2.44 -7.54
C ALA A 85 -21.50 -1.27 -7.16
N SER A 86 -21.18 -0.03 -7.53
CA SER A 86 -21.90 1.16 -7.06
C SER A 86 -22.15 2.25 -8.11
N GLY A 87 -21.72 2.04 -9.36
CA GLY A 87 -21.77 3.01 -10.46
C GLY A 87 -20.75 4.16 -10.38
N ARG A 88 -20.08 4.35 -9.24
CA ARG A 88 -19.22 5.51 -8.94
C ARG A 88 -17.99 5.13 -8.11
N ILE A 89 -17.08 6.08 -7.93
CA ILE A 89 -15.89 5.96 -7.08
C ILE A 89 -16.02 6.97 -5.94
N SER A 90 -15.93 6.51 -4.69
CA SER A 90 -15.92 7.38 -3.51
C SER A 90 -14.50 7.84 -3.19
N LEU A 91 -14.07 8.98 -3.76
CA LEU A 91 -12.72 9.54 -3.56
C LEU A 91 -12.39 9.69 -2.06
N VAL A 92 -13.25 10.40 -1.32
CA VAL A 92 -13.12 10.59 0.14
C VAL A 92 -13.16 9.25 0.89
N GLY A 93 -13.99 8.29 0.44
CA GLY A 93 -14.04 6.93 0.99
C GLY A 93 -12.74 6.17 0.78
N PHE A 94 -12.13 6.29 -0.40
CA PHE A 94 -10.85 5.68 -0.77
C PHE A 94 -9.69 6.28 0.03
N TRP A 95 -9.51 7.60 0.02
CA TRP A 95 -8.44 8.25 0.78
C TRP A 95 -8.59 8.02 2.28
N ARG A 96 -9.81 8.04 2.84
CA ARG A 96 -10.06 7.67 4.26
C ARG A 96 -9.77 6.19 4.58
N ARG A 97 -9.73 5.30 3.61
CA ARG A 97 -9.26 3.90 3.79
C ARG A 97 -7.73 3.82 3.71
N ARG A 98 -7.08 4.59 2.84
CA ARG A 98 -5.62 4.72 2.73
C ARG A 98 -5.01 5.38 3.98
N ALA A 99 -5.44 6.59 4.33
CA ALA A 99 -5.00 7.32 5.51
C ALA A 99 -5.07 6.51 6.82
N ARG A 100 -6.09 5.65 6.98
CA ARG A 100 -6.23 4.75 8.16
C ARG A 100 -5.34 3.50 8.14
N ARG A 101 -4.72 3.17 7.00
CA ARG A 101 -3.74 2.07 6.86
C ARG A 101 -2.31 2.57 7.03
N LEU A 102 -2.03 3.81 6.64
CA LEU A 102 -0.68 4.30 6.35
C LEU A 102 -0.19 5.28 7.43
N LEU A 103 -0.88 6.44 7.56
CA LEU A 103 -0.49 7.51 8.49
C LEU A 103 -0.22 7.08 9.95
N PRO A 104 -0.94 6.13 10.58
CA PRO A 104 -0.67 5.76 11.97
C PRO A 104 0.77 5.27 12.20
N ALA A 105 1.24 4.35 11.36
CA ALA A 105 2.59 3.79 11.49
C ALA A 105 3.66 4.77 11.04
N LEU A 106 3.39 5.58 10.00
CA LEU A 106 4.29 6.65 9.55
C LEU A 106 4.50 7.71 10.64
N ILE A 107 3.43 8.18 11.28
CA ILE A 107 3.54 9.17 12.36
C ILE A 107 4.29 8.58 13.57
N LEU A 108 4.03 7.32 13.92
CA LEU A 108 4.78 6.63 14.98
C LEU A 108 6.28 6.50 14.64
N LEU A 109 6.61 6.11 13.40
CA LEU A 109 7.98 6.03 12.90
C LEU A 109 8.69 7.38 13.01
N LEU A 110 8.09 8.44 12.45
CA LEU A 110 8.68 9.78 12.45
C LEU A 110 8.92 10.29 13.86
N LEU A 111 7.97 10.11 14.79
CA LEU A 111 8.14 10.51 16.19
C LEU A 111 9.27 9.73 16.87
N VAL A 112 9.21 8.38 16.84
CA VAL A 112 10.18 7.53 17.56
C VAL A 112 11.60 7.70 16.99
N CYS A 113 11.76 7.65 15.67
CA CYS A 113 13.08 7.72 15.05
C CYS A 113 13.69 9.13 15.10
N SER A 114 12.88 10.20 15.00
CA SER A 114 13.42 11.56 15.17
C SER A 114 13.82 11.85 16.62
N SER A 115 13.06 11.35 17.61
CA SER A 115 13.46 11.43 19.02
C SER A 115 14.74 10.63 19.30
N ALA A 116 14.87 9.42 18.72
CA ALA A 116 16.09 8.62 18.85
C ALA A 116 17.30 9.32 18.18
N ALA A 117 17.13 9.91 17.00
CA ALA A 117 18.17 10.69 16.33
C ALA A 117 18.61 11.90 17.17
N TRP A 118 17.68 12.56 17.87
CA TRP A 118 17.99 13.69 18.74
C TRP A 118 18.77 13.29 20.01
N LEU A 119 18.61 12.05 20.48
CA LEU A 119 19.40 11.48 21.58
C LEU A 119 20.79 10.99 21.16
N ILE A 120 20.97 10.61 19.88
CA ILE A 120 22.26 10.20 19.31
C ILE A 120 23.10 11.42 18.87
N GLY A 121 22.44 12.43 18.28
CA GLY A 121 23.11 13.60 17.72
C GLY A 121 23.86 13.30 16.42
N GLY A 122 24.88 14.12 16.15
CA GLY A 122 25.74 14.00 14.96
C GLY A 122 24.99 14.09 13.63
N ASP A 123 25.57 13.49 12.59
CA ASP A 123 25.13 13.68 11.21
C ASP A 123 23.73 13.11 10.90
N VAL A 124 23.16 12.27 11.78
CA VAL A 124 21.77 11.79 11.65
C VAL A 124 20.75 12.94 11.75
N LEU A 125 21.14 14.08 12.34
CA LEU A 125 20.32 15.30 12.39
C LEU A 125 20.42 16.16 11.11
N VAL A 126 21.37 15.86 10.20
CA VAL A 126 21.58 16.65 8.98
C VAL A 126 20.32 16.61 8.10
N ARG A 127 19.82 17.81 7.79
CA ARG A 127 18.60 18.03 6.98
C ARG A 127 17.34 17.33 7.52
N LEU A 128 17.33 16.83 8.77
CA LEU A 128 16.24 16.04 9.36
C LEU A 128 14.86 16.72 9.26
N GLY A 129 14.78 18.05 9.42
CA GLY A 129 13.54 18.80 9.22
C GLY A 129 12.97 18.68 7.80
N ALA A 130 13.83 18.73 6.77
CA ALA A 130 13.43 18.53 5.38
C ALA A 130 13.02 17.07 5.10
N GLN A 131 13.71 16.10 5.73
CA GLN A 131 13.34 14.69 5.68
C GLN A 131 11.93 14.45 6.26
N ILE A 132 11.63 15.03 7.45
CA ILE A 132 10.32 14.94 8.11
C ILE A 132 9.23 15.63 7.28
N VAL A 133 9.48 16.82 6.74
CA VAL A 133 8.53 17.51 5.85
C VAL A 133 8.22 16.65 4.64
N GLY A 134 9.25 16.17 3.92
CA GLY A 134 9.08 15.30 2.74
C GLY A 134 8.35 13.99 3.03
N ALA A 135 8.50 13.43 4.23
CA ALA A 135 7.77 12.25 4.67
C ALA A 135 6.28 12.56 4.92
N LEU A 136 5.95 13.70 5.54
CA LEU A 136 4.58 14.11 5.85
C LEU A 136 3.80 14.61 4.62
N THR A 137 4.48 15.23 3.65
CA THR A 137 3.91 15.68 2.37
C THR A 137 3.91 14.60 1.29
N PHE A 138 4.53 13.44 1.54
CA PHE A 138 4.83 12.41 0.55
C PHE A 138 5.64 12.91 -0.66
N SER A 139 6.51 13.91 -0.45
CA SER A 139 7.40 14.48 -1.46
C SER A 139 8.90 14.28 -1.15
N TYR A 140 9.26 13.34 -0.26
CA TYR A 140 10.66 13.05 0.09
C TYR A 140 11.53 12.83 -1.15
N ASN A 141 11.05 12.07 -2.13
CA ASN A 141 11.78 11.78 -3.36
C ASN A 141 12.14 13.05 -4.15
N TRP A 142 11.23 14.02 -4.21
CA TRP A 142 11.46 15.31 -4.86
C TRP A 142 12.35 16.24 -4.03
N ILE A 143 12.26 16.20 -2.70
CA ILE A 143 13.20 16.92 -1.83
C ILE A 143 14.62 16.37 -2.03
N ALA A 144 14.81 15.04 -1.91
CA ALA A 144 16.10 14.37 -2.10
C ALA A 144 16.74 14.72 -3.47
N ILE A 145 15.95 14.79 -4.54
CA ILE A 145 16.38 15.32 -5.85
C ILE A 145 16.87 16.77 -5.77
N LEU A 146 16.10 17.66 -5.15
CA LEU A 146 16.40 19.09 -5.09
C LEU A 146 17.61 19.45 -4.21
N ILE A 147 17.89 18.65 -3.18
CA ILE A 147 19.08 18.80 -2.32
C ILE A 147 20.25 17.89 -2.72
N GLY A 148 20.14 17.14 -3.82
CA GLY A 148 21.26 16.37 -4.40
C GLY A 148 21.65 15.08 -3.68
N GLU A 149 20.74 14.48 -2.89
CA GLU A 149 21.02 13.27 -2.10
C GLU A 149 21.29 12.04 -3.00
N GLY A 150 22.35 11.30 -2.69
CA GLY A 150 22.80 10.14 -3.47
C GLY A 150 22.33 8.81 -2.90
N TYR A 151 21.36 8.14 -3.53
CA TYR A 151 20.83 6.85 -3.05
C TYR A 151 21.89 5.74 -2.95
N PHE A 152 22.83 5.70 -3.91
CA PHE A 152 23.83 4.64 -4.06
C PHE A 152 25.24 5.01 -3.55
N GLY A 153 25.40 6.14 -2.85
CA GLY A 153 26.73 6.63 -2.45
C GLY A 153 26.75 7.89 -1.58
N GLY A 154 25.72 8.12 -0.77
CA GLY A 154 25.70 9.21 0.20
C GLY A 154 26.69 8.98 1.34
N THR A 155 27.33 10.06 1.81
CA THR A 155 28.22 10.02 2.99
C THR A 155 27.51 10.45 4.28
N THR A 156 26.45 11.26 4.18
CA THR A 156 25.63 11.70 5.32
C THR A 156 24.47 10.74 5.59
N PRO A 157 24.17 10.34 6.85
CA PRO A 157 23.13 9.35 7.15
C PRO A 157 21.69 9.91 6.94
N GLU A 158 21.07 9.57 5.81
CA GLU A 158 19.66 9.89 5.52
C GLU A 158 18.68 9.00 6.32
N LEU A 159 18.39 9.36 7.57
CA LEU A 159 17.49 8.63 8.49
C LEU A 159 16.20 8.10 7.84
N PHE A 160 15.56 8.89 6.96
CA PHE A 160 14.28 8.54 6.33
C PHE A 160 14.36 8.25 4.81
N ARG A 161 15.54 7.92 4.26
CA ARG A 161 15.73 7.66 2.81
C ARG A 161 14.66 6.75 2.22
N ASN A 162 14.35 5.62 2.87
CA ASN A 162 13.35 4.65 2.43
C ASN A 162 11.97 5.26 2.10
N LEU A 163 11.62 6.41 2.65
CA LEU A 163 10.33 7.07 2.39
C LEU A 163 10.25 7.71 0.99
N TRP A 164 11.33 7.72 0.19
CA TRP A 164 11.31 8.12 -1.22
C TRP A 164 10.25 7.33 -2.03
N SER A 165 10.24 6.00 -1.90
CA SER A 165 9.36 5.12 -2.68
C SER A 165 7.90 5.21 -2.21
N LEU A 166 7.71 5.42 -0.90
CA LEU A 166 6.40 5.69 -0.32
C LEU A 166 5.84 7.02 -0.84
N GLY A 167 6.69 8.02 -1.06
CA GLY A 167 6.32 9.25 -1.76
C GLY A 167 5.69 8.98 -3.13
N ILE A 168 6.35 8.16 -3.96
CA ILE A 168 5.84 7.77 -5.28
C ILE A 168 4.52 6.98 -5.18
N GLU A 169 4.42 5.99 -4.26
CA GLU A 169 3.16 5.25 -4.05
C GLU A 169 1.99 6.15 -3.64
N GLU A 170 2.20 7.06 -2.68
CA GLU A 170 1.14 7.90 -2.14
C GLU A 170 0.76 9.05 -3.11
N GLN A 171 1.72 9.60 -3.87
CA GLN A 171 1.45 10.48 -5.02
C GLN A 171 0.51 9.79 -6.02
N PHE A 172 0.78 8.52 -6.37
CA PHE A 172 -0.12 7.72 -7.20
C PHE A 172 -1.48 7.47 -6.52
N TYR A 173 -1.54 7.19 -5.21
CA TYR A 173 -2.81 6.99 -4.50
C TYR A 173 -3.66 8.27 -4.40
N VAL A 174 -3.05 9.46 -4.39
CA VAL A 174 -3.77 10.75 -4.45
C VAL A 174 -4.27 11.02 -5.86
N LEU A 175 -3.40 10.93 -6.87
CA LEU A 175 -3.69 11.38 -8.24
C LEU A 175 -4.51 10.36 -9.05
N TRP A 176 -4.25 9.05 -8.92
CA TRP A 176 -4.88 8.04 -9.78
C TRP A 176 -6.42 7.97 -9.68
N PRO A 177 -7.06 8.10 -8.49
CA PRO A 177 -8.51 8.21 -8.39
C PRO A 177 -9.13 9.39 -9.19
N LEU A 178 -8.34 10.44 -9.47
CA LEU A 178 -8.74 11.61 -10.25
C LEU A 178 -8.50 11.42 -11.75
N ILE A 179 -7.41 10.75 -12.13
CA ILE A 179 -7.03 10.46 -13.52
C ILE A 179 -7.87 9.31 -14.11
N LEU A 180 -8.19 8.30 -13.30
CA LEU A 180 -8.91 7.09 -13.74
C LEU A 180 -10.24 7.38 -14.48
N PRO A 181 -11.12 8.31 -14.04
CA PRO A 181 -12.29 8.74 -14.81
C PRO A 181 -11.99 9.15 -16.26
N VAL A 182 -10.88 9.85 -16.51
CA VAL A 182 -10.47 10.30 -17.86
C VAL A 182 -10.07 9.11 -18.72
N ILE A 183 -9.23 8.21 -18.19
CA ILE A 183 -8.85 6.96 -18.89
C ILE A 183 -10.08 6.06 -19.16
N LEU A 184 -11.10 6.11 -18.31
CA LEU A 184 -12.34 5.37 -18.48
C LEU A 184 -13.26 5.92 -19.59
N VAL A 185 -13.01 7.11 -20.14
CA VAL A 185 -13.69 7.63 -21.36
C VAL A 185 -13.37 6.73 -22.56
N LEU A 186 -12.16 6.18 -22.66
CA LEU A 186 -11.81 5.20 -23.69
C LEU A 186 -12.72 3.96 -23.54
N PRO A 187 -13.56 3.59 -24.53
CA PRO A 187 -14.62 2.61 -24.34
C PRO A 187 -14.12 1.15 -24.34
N ARG A 188 -12.96 0.89 -24.98
CA ARG A 188 -12.39 -0.46 -25.13
C ARG A 188 -11.24 -0.68 -24.15
N ALA A 189 -11.23 -1.85 -23.49
CA ALA A 189 -10.21 -2.18 -22.50
C ALA A 189 -8.78 -2.15 -23.08
N TRP A 190 -8.59 -2.64 -24.31
CA TRP A 190 -7.29 -2.60 -24.98
C TRP A 190 -6.78 -1.17 -25.20
N ALA A 191 -7.66 -0.20 -25.43
CA ALA A 191 -7.26 1.20 -25.61
C ALA A 191 -6.76 1.82 -24.29
N ARG A 192 -7.33 1.40 -23.15
CA ARG A 192 -6.85 1.79 -21.81
C ARG A 192 -5.49 1.16 -21.49
N VAL A 193 -5.32 -0.12 -21.84
CA VAL A 193 -4.04 -0.83 -21.74
C VAL A 193 -2.97 -0.17 -22.63
N ALA A 194 -3.32 0.19 -23.87
CA ALA A 194 -2.41 0.87 -24.79
C ALA A 194 -2.03 2.28 -24.32
N ALA A 195 -3.00 3.09 -23.87
CA ALA A 195 -2.73 4.44 -23.37
C ALA A 195 -1.82 4.44 -22.13
N VAL A 196 -2.10 3.57 -21.16
CA VAL A 196 -1.26 3.45 -19.95
C VAL A 196 0.07 2.76 -20.26
N GLY A 197 0.10 1.80 -21.19
CA GLY A 197 1.33 1.16 -21.66
C GLY A 197 2.26 2.13 -22.41
N ALA A 198 1.71 3.08 -23.16
CA ALA A 198 2.47 4.15 -23.78
C ALA A 198 3.07 5.11 -22.74
N LEU A 199 2.34 5.45 -21.68
CA LEU A 199 2.87 6.23 -20.55
C LEU A 199 3.96 5.44 -19.79
N ALA A 200 3.80 4.13 -19.61
CA ALA A 200 4.83 3.28 -19.01
C ALA A 200 6.10 3.26 -19.87
N ALA A 201 5.97 3.02 -21.18
CA ALA A 201 7.09 3.05 -22.11
C ALA A 201 7.78 4.42 -22.15
N ALA A 202 7.03 5.52 -22.14
CA ALA A 202 7.58 6.87 -22.08
C ALA A 202 8.37 7.11 -20.78
N SER A 203 7.87 6.65 -19.63
CA SER A 203 8.56 6.74 -18.34
C SER A 203 9.86 5.91 -18.32
N THR A 204 9.84 4.67 -18.86
CA THR A 204 11.06 3.84 -19.00
C THR A 204 12.07 4.45 -19.97
N VAL A 205 11.65 4.99 -21.11
CA VAL A 205 12.54 5.69 -22.06
C VAL A 205 13.13 6.95 -21.43
N TRP A 206 12.33 7.72 -20.68
CA TRP A 206 12.79 8.90 -19.96
C TRP A 206 13.81 8.56 -18.86
N MET A 207 13.64 7.42 -18.17
CA MET A 207 14.67 6.89 -17.25
C MET A 207 15.97 6.57 -17.99
N GLY A 208 15.89 5.90 -19.14
CA GLY A 208 17.04 5.59 -19.98
C GLY A 208 17.77 6.85 -20.46
N GLU A 209 17.03 7.86 -20.92
CA GLU A 209 17.58 9.12 -21.42
C GLU A 209 18.25 9.93 -20.31
N LEU A 210 17.59 10.11 -19.15
CA LEU A 210 18.19 10.80 -17.99
C LEU A 210 19.51 10.13 -17.58
N VAL A 211 19.52 8.81 -17.48
CA VAL A 211 20.70 8.04 -17.08
C VAL A 211 21.81 8.12 -18.14
N ALA A 212 21.47 8.09 -19.42
CA ALA A 212 22.43 8.18 -20.52
C ALA A 212 23.02 9.59 -20.73
N THR A 213 22.28 10.65 -20.38
CA THR A 213 22.67 12.04 -20.66
C THR A 213 23.25 12.79 -19.45
N THR A 214 22.88 12.41 -18.23
CA THR A 214 23.28 13.15 -17.00
C THR A 214 24.11 12.33 -16.01
N ASP A 215 24.25 11.02 -16.23
CA ASP A 215 24.83 10.04 -15.26
C ASP A 215 24.11 10.01 -13.88
N ALA A 216 23.04 10.79 -13.70
CA ALA A 216 22.38 11.02 -12.42
C ALA A 216 21.39 9.90 -12.04
N VAL A 217 21.93 8.69 -11.80
CA VAL A 217 21.20 7.48 -11.38
C VAL A 217 20.19 7.78 -10.27
N SER A 218 20.59 8.50 -9.23
CA SER A 218 19.71 8.89 -8.11
C SER A 218 18.51 9.73 -8.55
N ARG A 219 18.68 10.67 -9.50
CA ARG A 219 17.58 11.49 -10.05
C ARG A 219 16.61 10.65 -10.87
N ALA A 220 17.12 9.71 -11.66
CA ALA A 220 16.29 8.80 -12.44
C ALA A 220 15.54 7.79 -11.55
N TYR A 221 16.15 7.36 -10.43
CA TYR A 221 15.56 6.42 -9.47
C TYR A 221 14.52 7.08 -8.54
N TYR A 222 14.80 8.29 -8.03
CA TYR A 222 13.85 9.04 -7.20
C TYR A 222 12.71 9.69 -8.00
N GLY A 223 12.86 9.89 -9.31
CA GLY A 223 11.87 10.62 -10.12
C GLY A 223 10.54 9.89 -10.29
N THR A 224 9.43 10.50 -9.84
CA THR A 224 8.08 9.97 -10.14
C THR A 224 7.81 9.95 -11.65
N ASP A 225 8.44 10.85 -12.40
CA ASP A 225 8.39 10.94 -13.86
C ASP A 225 9.12 9.78 -14.56
N SER A 226 10.35 9.48 -14.13
CA SER A 226 11.19 8.42 -14.70
C SER A 226 10.88 7.03 -14.16
N HIS A 227 10.30 6.90 -12.97
CA HIS A 227 10.12 5.60 -12.30
C HIS A 227 8.65 5.12 -12.20
N ALA A 228 7.68 5.86 -12.73
CA ALA A 228 6.26 5.47 -12.69
C ALA A 228 5.93 4.20 -13.51
N PHE A 229 6.79 3.75 -14.43
CA PHE A 229 6.48 2.64 -15.34
C PHE A 229 6.06 1.34 -14.64
N GLY A 230 6.63 1.00 -13.48
CA GLY A 230 6.20 -0.18 -12.70
C GLY A 230 4.74 -0.06 -12.25
N ILE A 231 4.37 1.09 -11.69
CA ILE A 231 2.98 1.40 -11.29
C ILE A 231 2.06 1.36 -12.52
N LEU A 232 2.45 2.01 -13.62
CA LEU A 232 1.67 2.07 -14.86
C LEU A 232 1.49 0.68 -15.49
N LEU A 233 2.49 -0.20 -15.42
CA LEU A 233 2.38 -1.59 -15.87
C LEU A 233 1.38 -2.38 -15.01
N GLY A 234 1.38 -2.16 -13.69
CA GLY A 234 0.35 -2.68 -12.78
C GLY A 234 -1.06 -2.19 -13.13
N VAL A 235 -1.21 -0.89 -13.42
CA VAL A 235 -2.47 -0.29 -13.89
C VAL A 235 -2.94 -0.92 -15.21
N ALA A 236 -2.02 -1.14 -16.17
CA ALA A 236 -2.31 -1.79 -17.45
C ALA A 236 -2.77 -3.24 -17.25
N LEU A 237 -2.11 -4.01 -16.37
CA LEU A 237 -2.57 -5.35 -15.97
C LEU A 237 -3.98 -5.33 -15.40
N ALA A 238 -4.31 -4.34 -14.55
CA ALA A 238 -5.64 -4.24 -13.98
C ALA A 238 -6.70 -4.04 -15.06
N PHE A 239 -6.47 -3.15 -16.05
CA PHE A 239 -7.41 -2.99 -17.17
C PHE A 239 -7.54 -4.25 -18.04
N GLY A 240 -6.44 -4.96 -18.32
CA GLY A 240 -6.46 -6.18 -19.12
C GLY A 240 -7.11 -7.39 -18.41
N LEU A 241 -6.90 -7.53 -17.09
CA LEU A 241 -7.40 -8.66 -16.30
C LEU A 241 -8.77 -8.41 -15.68
N HIS A 242 -9.23 -7.16 -15.54
CA HIS A 242 -10.43 -6.82 -14.77
C HIS A 242 -11.70 -7.59 -15.18
N ARG A 243 -12.04 -7.67 -16.47
CA ARG A 243 -13.17 -8.50 -16.94
C ARG A 243 -12.87 -9.99 -16.79
N THR A 244 -11.64 -10.37 -17.09
CA THR A 244 -11.12 -11.75 -17.14
C THR A 244 -11.15 -12.43 -15.75
N LEU A 245 -10.92 -11.67 -14.67
CA LEU A 245 -11.01 -12.13 -13.29
C LEU A 245 -12.46 -12.16 -12.76
N SER A 246 -13.36 -11.36 -13.34
CA SER A 246 -14.79 -11.34 -13.00
C SER A 246 -15.59 -12.41 -13.75
N ALA A 247 -15.16 -12.80 -14.95
CA ALA A 247 -15.75 -13.87 -15.75
C ALA A 247 -14.68 -14.73 -16.47
N PRO A 248 -14.03 -15.67 -15.76
CA PRO A 248 -13.00 -16.54 -16.33
C PRO A 248 -13.51 -17.43 -17.49
N THR A 249 -12.91 -17.26 -18.66
CA THR A 249 -13.29 -18.03 -19.86
C THR A 249 -12.77 -19.48 -19.82
N LEU A 250 -13.47 -20.40 -20.50
CA LEU A 250 -13.19 -21.85 -20.43
C LEU A 250 -11.76 -22.24 -20.83
N TRP A 251 -11.13 -21.50 -21.77
CA TRP A 251 -9.76 -21.82 -22.19
C TRP A 251 -8.74 -21.58 -21.07
N MET A 252 -8.96 -20.57 -20.21
CA MET A 252 -8.08 -20.27 -19.07
C MET A 252 -8.11 -21.37 -18.01
N GLN A 253 -9.22 -22.10 -17.93
CA GLN A 253 -9.46 -23.16 -16.94
C GLN A 253 -8.82 -24.50 -17.38
N ARG A 254 -8.40 -24.63 -18.64
CA ARG A 254 -7.71 -25.82 -19.18
C ARG A 254 -6.44 -26.10 -18.39
N THR A 255 -6.24 -27.36 -18.01
CA THR A 255 -5.09 -27.80 -17.18
C THR A 255 -3.74 -27.40 -17.77
N THR A 256 -3.56 -27.49 -19.10
CA THR A 256 -2.32 -27.07 -19.79
C THR A 256 -2.04 -25.58 -19.60
N VAL A 257 -3.06 -24.71 -19.72
CA VAL A 257 -2.92 -23.26 -19.56
C VAL A 257 -2.62 -22.90 -18.11
N ARG A 258 -3.30 -23.54 -17.14
CA ARG A 258 -3.04 -23.36 -15.70
C ARG A 258 -1.63 -23.83 -15.28
N ARG A 259 -1.13 -24.92 -15.89
CA ARG A 259 0.26 -25.38 -15.69
C ARG A 259 1.25 -24.40 -16.32
N GLY A 260 1.02 -23.97 -17.56
CA GLY A 260 1.83 -22.95 -18.24
C GLY A 260 1.94 -21.65 -17.46
N ALA A 261 0.82 -21.10 -17.00
CA ALA A 261 0.79 -19.90 -16.15
C ALA A 261 1.59 -20.10 -14.85
N ALA A 262 1.46 -21.24 -14.17
CA ALA A 262 2.22 -21.53 -12.97
C ALA A 262 3.74 -21.69 -13.22
N ILE A 263 4.14 -22.29 -14.35
CA ILE A 263 5.55 -22.43 -14.75
C ILE A 263 6.14 -21.06 -15.10
N VAL A 264 5.46 -20.28 -15.95
CA VAL A 264 5.93 -18.95 -16.38
C VAL A 264 6.00 -17.98 -15.20
N GLY A 265 5.01 -17.98 -14.30
CA GLY A 265 5.07 -17.18 -13.08
C GLY A 265 6.11 -17.64 -12.07
N GLY A 266 6.35 -18.95 -11.96
CA GLY A 266 7.45 -19.51 -11.16
C GLY A 266 8.82 -19.08 -11.70
N ALA A 267 9.01 -19.18 -13.02
CA ALA A 267 10.20 -18.68 -13.71
C ALA A 267 10.37 -17.16 -13.54
N ALA A 268 9.28 -16.38 -13.53
CA ALA A 268 9.34 -14.94 -13.28
C ALA A 268 9.76 -14.60 -11.83
N VAL A 269 9.28 -15.35 -10.83
CA VAL A 269 9.72 -15.21 -9.43
C VAL A 269 11.19 -15.63 -9.28
N LEU A 270 11.62 -16.71 -9.92
CA LEU A 270 13.04 -17.11 -9.96
C LEU A 270 13.90 -16.07 -10.69
N GLY A 271 13.39 -15.44 -11.74
CA GLY A 271 14.04 -14.33 -12.45
C GLY A 271 14.23 -13.10 -11.57
N LEU A 272 13.24 -12.72 -10.76
CA LEU A 272 13.39 -11.65 -9.77
C LEU A 272 14.48 -11.98 -8.74
N ILE A 273 14.52 -13.22 -8.24
CA ILE A 273 15.57 -13.67 -7.32
C ILE A 273 16.94 -13.63 -8.02
N ALA A 274 17.05 -14.14 -9.25
CA ALA A 274 18.30 -14.14 -10.02
C ALA A 274 18.84 -12.72 -10.26
N ILE A 275 17.98 -11.77 -10.68
CA ILE A 275 18.39 -10.37 -10.85
C ILE A 275 18.80 -9.75 -9.52
N SER A 276 18.13 -10.07 -8.41
CA SER A 276 18.52 -9.55 -7.08
C SER A 276 19.88 -10.05 -6.57
N LEU A 277 20.42 -11.11 -7.18
CA LEU A 277 21.74 -11.69 -6.88
C LEU A 277 22.85 -11.16 -7.79
N VAL A 278 22.52 -10.43 -8.87
CA VAL A 278 23.51 -9.76 -9.72
C VAL A 278 23.91 -8.44 -9.07
N PRO A 279 25.21 -8.17 -8.85
CA PRO A 279 25.66 -6.89 -8.32
C PRO A 279 25.37 -5.71 -9.27
N PRO A 280 25.10 -4.49 -8.76
CA PRO A 280 24.93 -3.28 -9.57
C PRO A 280 26.22 -2.79 -10.27
N THR A 281 27.30 -3.57 -10.24
CA THR A 281 28.64 -3.20 -10.73
C THR A 281 28.68 -2.96 -12.24
N ASP A 282 27.77 -3.59 -12.98
CA ASP A 282 27.87 -3.74 -14.43
C ASP A 282 27.24 -2.54 -15.18
N SER A 283 27.78 -1.36 -14.85
CA SER A 283 27.54 -0.04 -15.43
C SER A 283 26.16 0.60 -15.20
N VAL A 284 26.21 1.92 -15.02
CA VAL A 284 25.07 2.85 -15.04
C VAL A 284 24.09 2.59 -16.20
N ARG A 285 24.58 2.10 -17.35
CA ARG A 285 23.77 1.85 -18.56
C ARG A 285 22.82 0.65 -18.44
N THR A 286 23.11 -0.34 -17.59
CA THR A 286 22.21 -1.49 -17.39
C THR A 286 21.09 -1.19 -16.40
N PHE A 287 21.27 -0.21 -15.52
CA PHE A 287 20.35 0.12 -14.43
C PHE A 287 18.88 0.31 -14.86
N PRO A 288 18.54 1.09 -15.92
CA PRO A 288 17.15 1.21 -16.38
C PRO A 288 16.59 -0.12 -16.92
N LEU A 289 17.43 -0.95 -17.55
CA LEU A 289 17.02 -2.25 -18.10
C LEU A 289 16.76 -3.27 -16.97
N THR A 290 17.59 -3.28 -15.93
CA THR A 290 17.43 -4.12 -14.73
C THR A 290 16.11 -3.83 -14.02
N ILE A 291 15.78 -2.56 -13.82
CA ILE A 291 14.54 -2.11 -13.16
C ILE A 291 13.32 -2.35 -14.05
N ALA A 292 13.40 -2.06 -15.35
CA ALA A 292 12.35 -2.41 -16.31
C ALA A 292 12.08 -3.92 -16.36
N ALA A 293 13.14 -4.76 -16.34
CA ALA A 293 13.02 -6.21 -16.29
C ALA A 293 12.37 -6.69 -14.97
N ALA A 294 12.75 -6.13 -13.82
CA ALA A 294 12.12 -6.44 -12.54
C ALA A 294 10.62 -6.07 -12.53
N SER A 295 10.26 -4.90 -13.06
CA SER A 295 8.86 -4.50 -13.26
C SER A 295 8.10 -5.46 -14.19
N ILE A 296 8.70 -5.90 -15.31
CA ILE A 296 8.07 -6.87 -16.25
C ILE A 296 7.90 -8.26 -15.61
N LEU A 297 8.91 -8.78 -14.91
CA LEU A 297 8.83 -10.06 -14.22
C LEU A 297 7.80 -10.03 -13.08
N SER A 298 7.72 -8.91 -12.35
CA SER A 298 6.67 -8.66 -11.35
C SER A 298 5.28 -8.70 -11.97
N ALA A 299 5.10 -8.09 -13.15
CA ALA A 299 3.84 -8.12 -13.88
C ALA A 299 3.46 -9.56 -14.29
N ILE A 300 4.41 -10.35 -14.81
CA ILE A 300 4.21 -11.76 -15.17
C ILE A 300 3.85 -12.60 -13.94
N ALA A 301 4.56 -12.39 -12.81
CA ALA A 301 4.30 -13.07 -11.56
C ALA A 301 2.89 -12.75 -11.00
N ILE A 302 2.45 -11.49 -11.08
CA ILE A 302 1.08 -11.07 -10.70
C ILE A 302 0.04 -11.80 -11.58
N VAL A 303 0.19 -11.76 -12.91
CA VAL A 303 -0.73 -12.42 -13.86
C VAL A 303 -0.90 -13.90 -13.53
N ALA A 304 0.20 -14.59 -13.24
CA ALA A 304 0.22 -16.01 -12.89
C ALA A 304 -0.31 -16.31 -11.49
N ALA A 305 -0.07 -15.42 -10.50
CA ALA A 305 -0.57 -15.56 -9.13
C ALA A 305 -2.10 -15.43 -9.06
N VAL A 306 -2.67 -14.45 -9.76
CA VAL A 306 -4.14 -14.25 -9.81
C VAL A 306 -4.85 -15.14 -10.84
N TRP A 307 -4.12 -15.99 -11.57
CA TRP A 307 -4.70 -16.79 -12.65
C TRP A 307 -5.73 -17.81 -12.11
N PRO A 308 -6.96 -17.88 -12.67
CA PRO A 308 -8.02 -18.76 -12.19
C PRO A 308 -7.58 -20.22 -12.00
N HIS A 309 -7.58 -20.67 -10.74
CA HIS A 309 -7.21 -22.02 -10.31
C HIS A 309 -5.75 -22.44 -10.63
N ALA A 310 -4.83 -21.51 -10.88
CA ALA A 310 -3.39 -21.81 -10.93
C ALA A 310 -2.84 -22.14 -9.53
N ARG A 311 -1.74 -22.91 -9.47
CA ARG A 311 -1.12 -23.30 -8.18
C ARG A 311 -0.22 -22.22 -7.57
N LEU A 312 0.24 -21.25 -8.36
CA LEU A 312 1.22 -20.26 -7.91
C LEU A 312 0.67 -19.32 -6.83
N GLY A 313 -0.54 -18.75 -7.01
CA GLY A 313 -1.17 -17.89 -6.01
C GLY A 313 -1.29 -18.55 -4.62
N PRO A 314 -1.90 -19.74 -4.51
CA PRO A 314 -1.96 -20.49 -3.26
C PRO A 314 -0.60 -20.87 -2.65
N ALA A 315 0.43 -21.11 -3.48
CA ALA A 315 1.79 -21.41 -3.01
C ALA A 315 2.48 -20.15 -2.43
N LEU A 316 2.32 -19.00 -3.08
CA LEU A 316 2.80 -17.70 -2.59
C LEU A 316 2.04 -17.26 -1.32
N ASP A 317 0.76 -17.61 -1.19
CA ASP A 317 -0.04 -17.41 0.03
C ASP A 317 0.26 -18.42 1.15
N ALA A 318 1.37 -19.16 1.10
CA ALA A 318 1.86 -19.98 2.21
C ALA A 318 1.90 -19.17 3.52
N ARG A 319 1.56 -19.79 4.65
CA ARG A 319 1.35 -19.10 5.94
C ARG A 319 2.50 -18.16 6.35
N PRO A 320 3.79 -18.50 6.20
CA PRO A 320 4.90 -17.59 6.52
C PRO A 320 4.94 -16.36 5.60
N LEU A 321 4.93 -16.57 4.28
CA LEU A 321 4.95 -15.49 3.29
C LEU A 321 3.76 -14.55 3.49
N ARG A 322 2.53 -15.08 3.61
CA ARG A 322 1.33 -14.26 3.87
C ARG A 322 1.39 -13.48 5.19
N TRP A 323 2.01 -14.03 6.25
CA TRP A 323 2.20 -13.29 7.51
C TRP A 323 3.14 -12.08 7.32
N ILE A 324 4.23 -12.24 6.58
CA ILE A 324 5.18 -11.18 6.20
C ILE A 324 4.48 -10.16 5.28
N GLY A 325 3.76 -10.63 4.26
CA GLY A 325 3.05 -9.80 3.27
C GLY A 325 1.99 -8.87 3.86
N GLU A 326 1.22 -9.37 4.83
CA GLU A 326 0.26 -8.57 5.60
C GLU A 326 0.94 -7.48 6.45
N ARG A 327 2.23 -7.65 6.79
CA ARG A 327 3.08 -6.74 7.58
C ARG A 327 4.09 -5.93 6.77
N SER A 328 4.17 -6.14 5.46
CA SER A 328 5.29 -5.67 4.64
C SER A 328 5.43 -4.14 4.64
N TYR A 329 4.36 -3.41 4.97
CA TYR A 329 4.39 -1.97 5.18
C TYR A 329 5.16 -1.57 6.44
N GLY A 330 4.83 -2.16 7.61
CA GLY A 330 5.57 -1.91 8.84
C GLY A 330 7.03 -2.35 8.74
N LEU A 331 7.29 -3.52 8.16
CA LEU A 331 8.66 -4.00 7.93
C LEU A 331 9.46 -3.03 7.04
N TYR A 332 8.85 -2.52 5.95
CA TYR A 332 9.49 -1.53 5.08
C TYR A 332 9.68 -0.17 5.76
N LEU A 333 8.75 0.28 6.61
CA LEU A 333 8.89 1.54 7.37
C LEU A 333 10.06 1.50 8.35
N TRP A 334 10.15 0.46 9.17
CA TRP A 334 11.07 0.43 10.33
C TRP A 334 12.51 0.02 9.99
N HIS A 335 12.75 -0.82 8.96
CA HIS A 335 14.08 -1.41 8.75
C HIS A 335 15.21 -0.40 8.54
N TRP A 336 15.00 0.59 7.68
CA TRP A 336 16.05 1.55 7.31
C TRP A 336 16.31 2.60 8.41
N PRO A 337 15.32 3.27 9.01
CA PRO A 337 15.58 4.22 10.08
C PRO A 337 16.20 3.54 11.31
N LEU A 338 15.81 2.30 11.64
CA LEU A 338 16.48 1.53 12.69
C LEU A 338 17.94 1.20 12.32
N LEU A 339 18.22 0.82 11.07
CA LEU A 339 19.58 0.58 10.60
C LEU A 339 20.45 1.83 10.76
N VAL A 340 19.98 2.99 10.28
CA VAL A 340 20.72 4.26 10.38
C VAL A 340 21.00 4.62 11.83
N LEU A 341 20.00 4.53 12.72
CA LEU A 341 20.17 4.83 14.14
C LEU A 341 21.17 3.88 14.83
N LEU A 342 21.10 2.58 14.56
CA LEU A 342 22.02 1.61 15.16
C LEU A 342 23.45 1.74 14.60
N VAL A 343 23.62 1.97 13.29
CA VAL A 343 24.93 2.19 12.69
C VAL A 343 25.57 3.48 13.24
N ALA A 344 24.83 4.57 13.31
CA ALA A 344 25.33 5.83 13.87
C ALA A 344 25.70 5.71 15.36
N ALA A 345 24.85 5.07 16.18
CA ALA A 345 25.11 4.89 17.61
C ALA A 345 26.29 3.93 17.92
N VAL A 346 26.66 3.05 17.01
CA VAL A 346 27.72 2.03 17.19
C VAL A 346 29.04 2.42 16.51
N GLN A 347 28.98 3.09 15.36
CA GLN A 347 30.15 3.35 14.50
C GLN A 347 30.39 4.84 14.23
N GLY A 348 29.46 5.74 14.58
CA GLY A 348 29.56 7.17 14.26
C GLY A 348 29.48 7.50 12.77
N SER A 349 28.93 6.59 11.95
CA SER A 349 28.97 6.65 10.49
C SER A 349 27.60 6.40 9.83
N ALA A 350 27.54 6.46 8.49
CA ALA A 350 26.38 6.05 7.69
C ALA A 350 26.45 4.54 7.32
N PRO A 351 25.32 3.84 7.10
CA PRO A 351 25.30 2.43 6.70
C PRO A 351 26.16 2.07 5.47
N GLU A 352 26.35 3.04 4.57
CA GLU A 352 27.18 2.97 3.37
C GLU A 352 28.66 2.71 3.68
N ALA A 353 29.16 3.14 4.83
CA ALA A 353 30.52 2.84 5.29
C ALA A 353 30.70 1.37 5.72
N GLY A 354 29.61 0.65 5.95
CA GLY A 354 29.59 -0.77 6.31
C GLY A 354 28.59 -1.09 7.42
N VAL A 355 27.85 -2.19 7.24
CA VAL A 355 26.96 -2.75 8.25
C VAL A 355 27.58 -4.04 8.81
N PRO A 356 28.03 -4.06 10.07
CA PRO A 356 28.44 -5.30 10.73
C PRO A 356 27.27 -6.29 10.79
N VAL A 357 27.53 -7.58 10.53
CA VAL A 357 26.47 -8.61 10.45
C VAL A 357 25.61 -8.66 11.72
N TRP A 358 26.19 -8.42 12.90
CA TRP A 358 25.43 -8.35 14.15
C TRP A 358 24.49 -7.13 14.23
N VAL A 359 24.90 -5.97 13.70
CA VAL A 359 24.03 -4.78 13.58
C VAL A 359 22.86 -5.08 12.65
N GLY A 360 23.11 -5.74 11.51
CA GLY A 360 22.07 -6.22 10.61
C GLY A 360 21.08 -7.18 11.29
N LEU A 361 21.57 -8.15 12.05
CA LEU A 361 20.74 -9.12 12.79
C LEU A 361 19.90 -8.47 13.91
N VAL A 362 20.48 -7.56 14.71
CA VAL A 362 19.74 -6.80 15.74
C VAL A 362 18.71 -5.89 15.09
N THR A 363 19.07 -5.20 13.99
CA THR A 363 18.13 -4.38 13.21
C THR A 363 16.96 -5.21 12.70
N LEU A 364 17.21 -6.42 12.17
CA LEU A 364 16.17 -7.34 11.72
C LEU A 364 15.21 -7.73 12.86
N ALA A 365 15.77 -8.10 14.03
CA ALA A 365 14.98 -8.48 15.20
C ALA A 365 14.11 -7.30 15.69
N LEU A 366 14.68 -6.11 15.85
CA LEU A 366 13.95 -4.89 16.24
C LEU A 366 12.87 -4.54 15.21
N THR A 367 13.19 -4.61 13.91
CA THR A 367 12.24 -4.36 12.82
C THR A 367 11.04 -5.30 12.90
N VAL A 368 11.26 -6.61 13.09
CA VAL A 368 10.18 -7.60 13.16
C VAL A 368 9.32 -7.40 14.41
N VAL A 369 9.93 -7.14 15.56
CA VAL A 369 9.22 -6.91 16.84
C VAL A 369 8.40 -5.63 16.79
N ILE A 370 9.00 -4.51 16.37
CA ILE A 370 8.33 -3.19 16.32
C ILE A 370 7.25 -3.17 15.23
N ALA A 371 7.49 -3.80 14.06
CA ALA A 371 6.47 -3.90 13.01
C ALA A 371 5.28 -4.77 13.44
N GLU A 372 5.47 -5.89 14.14
CA GLU A 372 4.35 -6.68 14.67
C GLU A 372 3.62 -5.96 15.82
N ALA A 373 4.32 -5.21 16.67
CA ALA A 373 3.69 -4.37 17.68
C ALA A 373 2.84 -3.24 17.05
N SER A 374 3.39 -2.50 16.09
CA SER A 374 2.68 -1.50 15.28
C SER A 374 1.46 -2.13 14.59
N TYR A 375 1.64 -3.27 13.93
CA TYR A 375 0.59 -3.97 13.20
C TYR A 375 -0.58 -4.39 14.11
N ARG A 376 -0.27 -4.96 15.30
CA ARG A 376 -1.27 -5.45 16.26
C ARG A 376 -1.97 -4.33 17.02
N PHE A 377 -1.21 -3.36 17.56
CA PHE A 377 -1.72 -2.42 18.56
C PHE A 377 -2.10 -1.04 17.99
N LEU A 378 -1.57 -0.64 16.82
CA LEU A 378 -1.87 0.64 16.20
C LEU A 378 -2.59 0.49 14.85
N GLU A 379 -1.96 -0.16 13.88
CA GLU A 379 -2.47 -0.24 12.51
C GLU A 379 -3.78 -1.02 12.42
N THR A 380 -3.87 -2.20 13.04
CA THR A 380 -5.08 -3.04 12.95
C THR A 380 -6.29 -2.41 13.66
N PRO A 381 -6.16 -1.82 14.86
CA PRO A 381 -7.23 -1.04 15.47
C PRO A 381 -7.67 0.16 14.62
N VAL A 382 -6.75 0.98 14.10
CA VAL A 382 -7.13 2.16 13.29
C VAL A 382 -7.71 1.75 11.92
N ARG A 383 -7.18 0.69 11.29
CA ARG A 383 -7.73 0.12 10.05
C ARG A 383 -9.17 -0.36 10.22
N ARG A 384 -9.48 -1.03 11.35
CA ARG A 384 -10.82 -1.55 11.65
C ARG A 384 -11.77 -0.46 12.18
N ALA A 385 -11.49 0.11 13.36
CA ALA A 385 -12.38 1.04 14.05
C ALA A 385 -12.25 2.51 13.60
N GLY A 386 -11.12 2.88 12.99
CA GLY A 386 -10.78 4.27 12.66
C GLY A 386 -10.35 5.10 13.86
N PHE A 387 -9.59 6.16 13.61
CA PHE A 387 -8.95 7.02 14.63
C PHE A 387 -9.85 7.32 15.84
N ARG A 388 -11.07 7.83 15.62
CA ARG A 388 -12.05 8.13 16.68
C ARG A 388 -12.55 6.90 17.44
N GLY A 389 -12.65 5.73 16.78
CA GLY A 389 -13.04 4.47 17.41
C GLY A 389 -11.93 3.90 18.27
N THR A 390 -10.70 3.84 17.73
CA THR A 390 -9.49 3.41 18.45
C THR A 390 -9.24 4.28 19.69
N TRP A 391 -9.33 5.62 19.56
CA TRP A 391 -9.15 6.54 20.67
C TRP A 391 -10.18 6.35 21.79
N ARG A 392 -11.45 6.10 21.44
CA ARG A 392 -12.50 5.77 22.42
C ARG A 392 -12.22 4.45 23.14
N ALA A 393 -11.80 3.41 22.42
CA ALA A 393 -11.46 2.12 23.00
C ALA A 393 -10.24 2.21 23.94
N ALA A 394 -9.20 2.94 23.53
CA ALA A 394 -8.02 3.19 24.36
C ALA A 394 -8.38 3.98 25.64
N ARG A 395 -9.13 5.08 25.53
CA ARG A 395 -9.63 5.84 26.70
C ARG A 395 -10.54 5.01 27.61
N ALA A 396 -11.35 4.11 27.06
CA ALA A 396 -12.18 3.21 27.87
C ALA A 396 -11.32 2.21 28.66
N LYS A 397 -10.33 1.57 28.01
CA LYS A 397 -9.42 0.62 28.67
C LYS A 397 -8.62 1.30 29.78
N VAL A 398 -8.00 2.45 29.51
CA VAL A 398 -7.26 3.23 30.51
C VAL A 398 -8.15 3.64 31.68
N ARG A 399 -9.41 4.08 31.43
CA ARG A 399 -10.35 4.41 32.52
C ARG A 399 -10.72 3.21 33.39
N VAL A 400 -10.84 2.01 32.83
CA VAL A 400 -11.09 0.79 33.59
C VAL A 400 -9.87 0.39 34.41
N GLU A 401 -8.67 0.47 33.83
CA GLU A 401 -7.42 0.12 34.51
C GLU A 401 -7.07 1.12 35.63
N SER A 402 -7.24 2.43 35.40
CA SER A 402 -7.17 3.44 36.45
C SER A 402 -8.27 3.27 37.50
N GLY A 403 -9.50 2.91 37.09
CA GLY A 403 -10.61 2.67 38.01
C GLY A 403 -10.37 1.46 38.92
N ALA A 404 -9.74 0.40 38.41
CA ALA A 404 -9.32 -0.75 39.20
C ALA A 404 -8.21 -0.39 40.20
N LEU A 405 -7.18 0.35 39.76
CA LEU A 405 -6.09 0.83 40.62
C LEU A 405 -6.58 1.76 41.74
N TRP A 406 -7.49 2.68 41.45
CA TRP A 406 -8.13 3.51 42.48
C TRP A 406 -9.08 2.68 43.36
N GLY A 407 -9.72 1.64 42.82
CA GLY A 407 -10.55 0.70 43.57
C GLY A 407 -9.76 -0.08 44.63
N SER A 408 -8.56 -0.56 44.31
CA SER A 408 -7.67 -1.19 45.30
C SER A 408 -7.11 -0.17 46.30
N VAL A 409 -6.59 0.96 45.82
CA VAL A 409 -5.99 2.00 46.70
C VAL A 409 -7.00 2.61 47.70
N VAL A 410 -8.29 2.65 47.36
CA VAL A 410 -9.36 3.07 48.28
C VAL A 410 -9.94 1.90 49.09
N GLY A 411 -9.90 0.68 48.57
CA GLY A 411 -10.37 -0.53 49.25
C GLY A 411 -9.45 -1.00 50.38
N ASP A 412 -8.14 -0.84 50.22
CA ASP A 412 -7.12 -1.24 51.21
C ASP A 412 -6.83 -0.15 52.27
N LEU A 413 -7.62 0.93 52.31
CA LEU A 413 -7.52 1.93 53.38
C LEU A 413 -8.31 1.45 54.61
N PRO A 414 -7.66 1.12 55.75
CA PRO A 414 -8.38 0.65 56.93
C PRO A 414 -9.22 1.79 57.52
N LEU A 415 -10.53 1.74 57.28
CA LEU A 415 -11.48 2.64 57.95
C LEU A 415 -11.36 2.46 59.47
N PRO A 416 -11.00 3.50 60.24
CA PRO A 416 -10.84 3.36 61.69
C PRO A 416 -12.20 3.15 62.35
N LEU A 417 -12.48 1.90 62.73
CA LEU A 417 -13.64 1.47 63.51
C LEU A 417 -13.52 1.92 64.98
N SER A 418 -13.46 3.24 65.21
CA SER A 418 -13.31 3.86 66.54
C SER A 418 -14.15 5.13 66.75
N TRP A 419 -14.82 5.65 65.71
CA TRP A 419 -15.69 6.83 65.82
C TRP A 419 -17.10 6.56 66.38
N SER A 420 -17.42 5.31 66.70
CA SER A 420 -18.69 4.88 67.30
C SER A 420 -18.74 4.98 68.84
N GLU A 421 -17.62 5.19 69.52
CA GLU A 421 -17.53 5.11 70.99
C GLU A 421 -17.47 6.49 71.67
N HIS A 422 -16.87 7.49 71.02
CA HIS A 422 -16.73 8.86 71.55
C HIS A 422 -18.05 9.66 71.71
N SER A 423 -19.18 9.08 71.29
CA SER A 423 -20.55 9.58 71.48
C SER A 423 -21.29 8.93 72.67
N ARG A 424 -20.83 7.76 73.15
CA ARG A 424 -21.42 7.05 74.30
C ARG A 424 -20.88 7.55 75.64
N ALA A 425 -19.63 7.97 75.70
CA ALA A 425 -18.99 8.50 76.92
C ALA A 425 -19.56 9.85 77.42
N ARG A 426 -20.34 10.57 76.60
CA ARG A 426 -20.92 11.89 76.94
C ARG A 426 -22.43 11.88 77.20
N SER A 427 -23.05 10.71 77.23
CA SER A 427 -24.51 10.54 77.45
C SER A 427 -24.88 10.05 78.87
N GLN A 428 -23.93 9.67 79.71
CA GLN A 428 -24.20 9.21 81.09
C GLN A 428 -24.18 10.32 82.15
N GLU A 429 -23.42 11.41 81.98
CA GLU A 429 -23.32 12.51 82.97
C GLU A 429 -24.56 13.45 83.01
N ARG A 430 -25.57 13.23 82.16
CA ARG A 430 -26.81 14.05 82.13
C ARG A 430 -28.05 13.31 82.67
N ALA A 431 -27.83 12.31 83.52
CA ALA A 431 -28.88 11.43 84.08
C ALA A 431 -29.10 11.62 85.59
N CYS A 432 -29.03 12.86 86.11
CA CYS A 432 -29.31 13.17 87.52
C CYS A 432 -30.05 14.51 87.70
N HIS A 433 -31.37 14.51 87.47
CA HIS A 433 -32.31 15.41 88.16
C HIS A 433 -33.74 14.81 88.10
N PRO A 434 -34.47 14.70 89.23
CA PRO A 434 -35.76 14.00 89.28
C PRO A 434 -36.99 14.89 89.00
N ALA A 435 -37.87 14.35 88.14
CA ALA A 435 -39.33 14.47 88.04
C ALA A 435 -40.11 15.64 88.70
N ARG A 436 -41.08 16.19 87.94
CA ARG A 436 -42.53 16.15 88.29
C ARG A 436 -43.42 16.25 87.01
N PRO A 437 -44.73 15.86 87.05
CA PRO A 437 -45.45 15.41 85.83
C PRO A 437 -46.74 16.20 85.46
N SER A 438 -47.43 15.71 84.41
CA SER A 438 -48.83 15.97 84.01
C SER A 438 -49.13 17.34 83.34
N SER A 439 -50.09 17.52 82.40
CA SER A 439 -50.98 16.59 81.67
C SER A 439 -51.49 17.24 80.34
N PRO A 440 -52.43 16.66 79.53
CA PRO A 440 -52.48 16.89 78.08
C PRO A 440 -53.59 17.84 77.55
N ARG A 441 -53.44 18.28 76.27
CA ARG A 441 -54.43 18.85 75.32
C ARG A 441 -53.69 19.32 74.03
N ASP A 442 -54.27 19.46 72.83
CA ASP A 442 -55.48 18.87 72.21
C ASP A 442 -55.48 19.14 70.67
N LYS A 443 -56.31 18.41 69.92
CA LYS A 443 -56.96 18.74 68.61
C LYS A 443 -56.19 19.18 67.33
N GLN A 444 -56.70 18.63 66.22
CA GLN A 444 -56.57 19.00 64.79
C GLN A 444 -57.62 20.11 64.40
N PRO A 445 -57.93 20.41 63.10
CA PRO A 445 -57.09 20.68 61.91
C PRO A 445 -57.49 21.97 61.09
N SER A 446 -56.60 22.45 60.21
CA SER A 446 -56.84 23.52 59.20
C SER A 446 -55.69 23.57 58.14
N THR A 447 -55.81 23.96 56.86
CA THR A 447 -56.92 24.28 55.92
C THR A 447 -56.42 24.24 54.43
N LEU A 448 -57.30 24.44 53.45
CA LEU A 448 -57.05 24.58 51.99
C LEU A 448 -57.04 26.07 51.53
N PRO A 449 -56.83 26.46 50.23
CA PRO A 449 -56.33 25.76 49.02
C PRO A 449 -55.20 26.52 48.24
N PRO A 450 -54.61 25.94 47.16
CA PRO A 450 -53.58 26.58 46.32
C PRO A 450 -54.05 27.12 44.94
N ARG A 451 -53.43 28.22 44.46
CA ARG A 451 -53.47 28.76 43.08
C ARG A 451 -52.18 29.57 42.79
N ALA A 452 -51.66 29.72 41.56
CA ALA A 452 -51.93 29.01 40.30
C ALA A 452 -50.87 29.31 39.18
N ARG A 453 -50.65 28.30 38.31
CA ARG A 453 -50.33 28.42 36.85
C ARG A 453 -48.95 28.99 36.39
N PRO A 454 -48.54 28.73 35.12
CA PRO A 454 -48.89 27.61 34.23
C PRO A 454 -47.70 26.91 33.52
N ARG A 455 -47.91 25.65 33.13
CA ARG A 455 -47.08 24.93 32.14
C ARG A 455 -48.01 24.16 31.17
N ARG A 456 -47.76 24.23 29.87
CA ARG A 456 -48.37 23.40 28.79
C ARG A 456 -47.26 23.14 27.76
N GLN A 457 -46.96 21.96 27.20
CA GLN A 457 -47.71 20.74 26.79
C GLN A 457 -48.44 20.83 25.43
N MET A 458 -48.10 19.87 24.55
CA MET A 458 -48.68 19.50 23.24
C MET A 458 -50.02 18.74 23.43
N PRO A 459 -50.86 18.50 22.38
CA PRO A 459 -50.83 17.16 21.70
C PRO A 459 -51.45 17.00 20.27
N GLY A 460 -50.98 15.98 19.50
CA GLY A 460 -51.77 15.11 18.58
C GLY A 460 -52.50 15.71 17.33
N ARG A 461 -53.24 14.94 16.49
CA ARG A 461 -53.18 13.52 16.03
C ARG A 461 -54.06 13.30 14.75
N ASN A 462 -53.82 12.25 13.96
CA ASN A 462 -54.38 11.86 12.63
C ASN A 462 -55.93 11.90 12.38
N ARG A 463 -56.38 12.15 11.12
CA ARG A 463 -57.24 11.22 10.29
C ARG A 463 -57.51 11.68 8.81
N MET A 464 -58.48 11.09 8.09
CA MET A 464 -58.56 10.88 6.61
C MET A 464 -59.86 11.39 5.89
N VAL A 465 -59.76 11.75 4.58
CA VAL A 465 -60.60 11.37 3.37
C VAL A 465 -62.15 11.35 3.51
N PRO A 466 -63.01 12.00 2.64
CA PRO A 466 -63.27 11.58 1.22
C PRO A 466 -63.88 12.57 0.15
N HIS A 467 -63.81 12.18 -1.15
CA HIS A 467 -64.75 12.48 -2.29
C HIS A 467 -64.95 13.96 -2.77
N ASN A 468 -65.50 14.34 -3.95
CA ASN A 468 -66.22 13.64 -5.06
C ASN A 468 -66.14 14.36 -6.45
N ARG A 469 -66.49 13.66 -7.57
CA ARG A 469 -67.02 14.10 -8.91
C ARG A 469 -66.41 15.28 -9.72
N GLY A 470 -66.21 15.12 -11.06
CA GLY A 470 -66.11 16.29 -11.97
C GLY A 470 -65.66 16.19 -13.45
N ARG A 471 -66.33 15.39 -14.32
CA ARG A 471 -66.30 15.44 -15.82
C ARG A 471 -64.99 15.15 -16.62
N SER A 472 -65.20 14.46 -17.75
CA SER A 472 -64.27 14.21 -18.89
C SER A 472 -64.82 14.96 -20.14
N PRO A 473 -64.34 14.79 -21.42
CA PRO A 473 -63.21 13.98 -21.94
C PRO A 473 -62.33 14.63 -23.02
N THR A 474 -61.20 14.00 -23.37
CA THR A 474 -60.78 13.69 -24.77
C THR A 474 -59.53 12.78 -24.79
N ALA A 475 -59.33 12.03 -25.88
CA ALA A 475 -58.17 11.16 -26.16
C ALA A 475 -57.91 11.14 -27.69
N PRO A 476 -56.71 10.76 -28.18
CA PRO A 476 -56.31 9.34 -28.34
C PRO A 476 -54.88 9.08 -27.75
N SER A 477 -54.41 7.86 -27.45
CA SER A 477 -54.29 6.59 -28.21
C SER A 477 -53.29 6.69 -29.38
N ALA A 478 -52.31 5.80 -29.59
CA ALA A 478 -51.90 4.56 -28.91
C ALA A 478 -50.34 4.60 -28.65
N HIS A 479 -49.47 3.57 -28.69
CA HIS A 479 -49.54 2.13 -28.94
C HIS A 479 -48.29 1.41 -28.35
N ARG A 480 -48.31 0.08 -28.19
CA ARG A 480 -47.10 -0.76 -27.94
C ARG A 480 -47.39 -2.26 -28.24
N PRO A 481 -46.50 -3.01 -28.91
CA PRO A 481 -46.79 -4.38 -29.34
C PRO A 481 -46.49 -5.48 -28.28
N PRO A 482 -47.22 -6.62 -28.28
CA PRO A 482 -47.08 -7.69 -27.29
C PRO A 482 -46.10 -8.82 -27.67
N ARG A 483 -45.61 -9.54 -26.65
CA ARG A 483 -44.85 -10.80 -26.80
C ARG A 483 -45.76 -11.98 -27.16
N ARG A 484 -45.36 -12.85 -28.09
CA ARG A 484 -46.01 -14.16 -28.32
C ARG A 484 -45.43 -15.26 -27.44
N ARG A 485 -46.30 -16.06 -26.80
CA ARG A 485 -46.03 -17.46 -26.41
C ARG A 485 -46.40 -18.38 -27.58
N ARG A 486 -45.80 -19.59 -27.63
CA ARG A 486 -46.33 -20.74 -28.38
C ARG A 486 -46.22 -22.02 -27.51
N SER A 487 -47.05 -23.01 -27.82
CA SER A 487 -47.32 -24.22 -27.03
C SER A 487 -46.61 -25.47 -27.58
N ARG A 488 -46.78 -26.61 -26.89
CA ARG A 488 -46.10 -27.90 -27.13
C ARG A 488 -46.60 -28.68 -28.36
N ALA A 489 -45.66 -29.34 -29.04
CA ALA A 489 -45.74 -30.73 -29.52
C ALA A 489 -44.27 -31.25 -29.58
N ALA A 490 -43.84 -32.40 -29.06
CA ALA A 490 -44.37 -33.78 -29.03
C ALA A 490 -43.99 -34.61 -30.28
N ARG A 491 -42.81 -35.26 -30.26
CA ARG A 491 -42.45 -36.53 -30.93
C ARG A 491 -41.10 -37.04 -30.41
N SER A 492 -40.88 -38.36 -30.52
CA SER A 492 -39.73 -39.12 -29.95
C SER A 492 -38.76 -39.60 -31.05
N PRO A 493 -37.56 -40.12 -30.73
CA PRO A 493 -36.44 -40.24 -31.69
C PRO A 493 -36.31 -41.65 -32.32
N PRO A 494 -35.42 -41.79 -33.33
CA PRO A 494 -34.81 -43.06 -33.71
C PRO A 494 -33.40 -43.23 -33.12
N SER A 495 -32.99 -44.48 -32.89
CA SER A 495 -31.65 -44.90 -32.49
C SER A 495 -31.09 -45.93 -33.48
N ALA A 496 -29.82 -45.82 -33.93
CA ALA A 496 -29.08 -46.96 -34.53
C ALA A 496 -27.55 -46.70 -34.72
N THR A 497 -26.73 -47.27 -33.81
CA THR A 497 -25.54 -48.14 -34.05
C THR A 497 -24.47 -47.92 -35.16
N ARG A 498 -23.24 -48.42 -34.85
CA ARG A 498 -22.10 -48.82 -35.73
C ARG A 498 -21.16 -47.73 -36.28
N SER A 499 -19.88 -47.99 -36.64
CA SER A 499 -18.75 -48.72 -35.97
C SER A 499 -17.48 -48.73 -36.85
N CYS A 500 -16.28 -48.46 -36.31
CA CYS A 500 -14.93 -48.76 -36.90
C CYS A 500 -14.58 -48.07 -38.26
N SER A 501 -13.34 -48.00 -38.79
CA SER A 501 -11.96 -48.20 -38.26
C SER A 501 -10.85 -47.60 -39.19
N ARG A 502 -9.73 -47.16 -38.60
CA ARG A 502 -8.30 -47.09 -39.08
C ARG A 502 -7.92 -46.87 -40.59
N ARG A 503 -7.21 -45.75 -40.89
CA ARG A 503 -5.88 -45.52 -41.62
C ARG A 503 -5.55 -46.23 -42.99
N PRO A 504 -4.54 -45.82 -43.83
CA PRO A 504 -3.53 -44.70 -43.83
C PRO A 504 -3.45 -43.88 -45.19
N PRO A 505 -2.45 -42.99 -45.49
CA PRO A 505 -2.39 -42.15 -46.73
C PRO A 505 -1.24 -42.46 -47.76
N PRO A 506 -1.27 -41.86 -48.99
CA PRO A 506 -0.13 -41.80 -49.95
C PRO A 506 0.58 -40.41 -50.03
N CYS A 507 1.61 -40.26 -50.91
CA CYS A 507 2.67 -39.23 -50.85
C CYS A 507 3.09 -38.57 -52.20
N MET A 508 4.03 -37.60 -52.13
CA MET A 508 4.82 -36.92 -53.21
C MET A 508 4.10 -35.79 -54.01
N ARG A 509 4.68 -34.61 -54.35
CA ARG A 509 6.01 -34.12 -54.88
C ARG A 509 6.14 -34.24 -56.42
N PRO A 510 6.89 -33.35 -57.16
CA PRO A 510 8.06 -32.55 -56.74
C PRO A 510 8.12 -31.05 -57.20
N PHE A 511 9.34 -30.46 -57.13
CA PHE A 511 9.79 -29.11 -57.55
C PHE A 511 10.08 -29.00 -59.07
N PRO A 512 10.32 -27.78 -59.63
CA PRO A 512 11.71 -27.36 -59.92
C PRO A 512 12.00 -25.87 -59.62
N ALA A 513 13.28 -25.45 -59.73
CA ALA A 513 13.70 -24.05 -59.62
C ALA A 513 15.00 -23.74 -60.41
N SER A 514 14.98 -22.71 -61.26
CA SER A 514 16.12 -22.05 -61.93
C SER A 514 15.60 -20.95 -62.89
N ALA A 515 16.40 -20.09 -63.52
CA ALA A 515 17.48 -19.21 -63.05
C ALA A 515 17.90 -18.28 -64.22
N LEU A 516 18.15 -16.97 -64.00
CA LEU A 516 18.91 -16.14 -64.96
C LEU A 516 19.40 -14.80 -64.35
N MET A 517 20.46 -14.24 -64.94
CA MET A 517 21.18 -13.06 -64.45
C MET A 517 20.79 -11.77 -65.19
N ARG A 518 21.00 -10.61 -64.55
CA ARG A 518 21.98 -9.64 -65.08
C ARG A 518 22.53 -8.64 -64.05
N ARG A 519 23.84 -8.43 -64.20
CA ARG A 519 24.77 -7.54 -63.51
C ARG A 519 24.29 -6.08 -63.42
N TYR A 520 24.81 -5.34 -62.43
CA TYR A 520 25.71 -4.21 -62.70
C TYR A 520 26.81 -4.11 -61.64
N ARG A 521 27.92 -3.41 -61.95
CA ARG A 521 29.09 -3.23 -61.07
C ARG A 521 29.06 -1.84 -60.40
N GLY A 522 29.64 -1.73 -59.19
CA GLY A 522 30.13 -0.44 -58.67
C GLY A 522 31.54 -0.09 -59.21
N PRO A 523 32.14 1.00 -58.72
CA PRO A 523 33.40 0.83 -57.98
C PRO A 523 33.50 1.71 -56.71
N ARG A 524 34.66 1.66 -56.04
CA ARG A 524 35.01 2.39 -54.79
C ARG A 524 35.94 3.58 -55.06
N GLY A 525 35.89 4.59 -54.19
CA GLY A 525 36.94 5.58 -53.91
C GLY A 525 36.41 6.57 -52.86
N LEU A 526 37.01 6.87 -51.70
CA LEU A 526 38.40 7.18 -51.26
C LEU A 526 38.77 8.68 -51.31
N VAL A 527 38.93 9.25 -50.10
CA VAL A 527 39.93 10.26 -49.68
C VAL A 527 39.62 11.77 -49.81
N ARG A 528 39.97 12.48 -48.71
CA ARG A 528 40.21 13.93 -48.48
C ARG A 528 39.06 14.95 -48.58
N ALA A 529 38.61 15.37 -47.39
CA ALA A 529 38.83 16.71 -46.82
C ALA A 529 38.92 17.95 -47.73
N SER A 530 38.02 18.91 -47.47
CA SER A 530 38.22 20.35 -47.73
C SER A 530 37.81 21.17 -46.49
N SER A 531 38.72 22.00 -45.99
CA SER A 531 38.45 23.07 -45.01
C SER A 531 38.07 24.37 -45.71
N ILE A 532 37.22 25.21 -45.14
CA ILE A 532 37.09 26.63 -45.53
C ILE A 532 36.49 27.50 -44.39
N SER A 533 37.11 28.68 -44.20
CA SER A 533 36.68 29.89 -43.46
C SER A 533 35.85 29.80 -42.16
N SER A 534 36.46 30.27 -41.06
CA SER A 534 35.78 31.13 -40.08
C SER A 534 35.81 32.60 -40.54
N PRO A 535 34.97 33.48 -39.97
CA PRO A 535 35.34 34.87 -39.69
C PRO A 535 35.70 35.05 -38.20
N ALA A 536 36.64 35.95 -37.91
CA ALA A 536 37.09 36.27 -36.56
C ALA A 536 36.45 37.54 -35.99
N ARG A 537 36.58 37.74 -34.67
CA ARG A 537 36.70 39.07 -34.05
C ARG A 537 37.51 38.95 -32.76
N ASP A 538 38.41 39.91 -32.56
CA ASP A 538 39.49 39.86 -31.59
C ASP A 538 39.12 40.42 -30.21
N SER A 539 39.87 40.00 -29.18
CA SER A 539 40.47 40.92 -28.19
C SER A 539 41.63 40.27 -27.43
N SER A 540 42.63 41.12 -27.18
CA SER A 540 43.90 40.96 -26.44
C SER A 540 43.78 40.50 -24.98
N ALA A 541 44.85 40.05 -24.28
CA ALA A 541 46.19 39.59 -24.69
C ALA A 541 46.99 38.96 -23.50
N ALA A 542 48.06 38.23 -23.83
CA ALA A 542 49.27 37.95 -23.01
C ALA A 542 49.11 37.09 -21.71
N THR A 543 50.12 36.35 -21.21
CA THR A 543 51.54 36.25 -21.60
C THR A 543 52.13 34.84 -21.39
N SER A 544 53.00 34.40 -22.31
CA SER A 544 54.19 33.52 -22.12
C SER A 544 54.19 32.21 -21.30
N SER A 545 54.72 31.16 -21.98
CA SER A 545 55.68 30.16 -21.45
C SER A 545 55.20 29.01 -20.54
N SER A 546 55.77 27.80 -20.58
CA SER A 546 56.24 26.98 -21.74
C SER A 546 56.43 25.50 -21.33
N ARG A 547 56.45 24.62 -22.35
CA ARG A 547 57.07 23.28 -22.41
C ARG A 547 56.83 22.23 -21.28
N SER A 548 56.09 21.20 -21.73
CA SER A 548 56.55 19.80 -21.82
C SER A 548 56.46 18.89 -20.58
N ALA A 549 55.60 17.88 -20.70
CA ALA A 549 55.65 16.68 -19.88
C ALA A 549 56.75 15.70 -20.35
N ARG A 550 57.15 14.76 -19.46
CA ARG A 550 57.06 13.32 -19.74
C ARG A 550 57.17 12.46 -18.48
N THR A 551 56.49 11.31 -18.53
CA THR A 551 56.49 10.20 -17.58
C THR A 551 57.69 9.27 -17.77
N VAL A 552 58.07 8.53 -16.71
CA VAL A 552 58.36 7.06 -16.69
C VAL A 552 58.76 6.62 -15.25
N PRO A 553 58.53 5.36 -14.80
CA PRO A 553 58.48 5.03 -13.36
C PRO A 553 59.48 3.96 -12.83
N SER A 554 59.47 3.80 -11.50
CA SER A 554 59.74 2.58 -10.70
C SER A 554 61.14 1.90 -10.71
N VAL A 555 61.64 1.55 -9.51
CA VAL A 555 62.13 0.21 -9.07
C VAL A 555 62.84 0.31 -7.70
N GLY A 556 62.76 -0.74 -6.86
CA GLY A 556 63.88 -1.14 -5.96
C GLY A 556 63.87 -0.68 -4.49
N MET A 557 63.73 -1.66 -3.58
CA MET A 557 64.08 -1.62 -2.14
C MET A 557 65.46 -2.30 -1.92
N PRO A 558 66.03 -2.41 -0.70
CA PRO A 558 66.09 -1.47 0.46
C PRO A 558 67.50 -1.40 1.12
N MET A 559 67.70 -0.61 2.19
CA MET A 559 68.22 -1.05 3.52
C MET A 559 68.80 0.07 4.43
N SER A 560 68.58 -0.12 5.74
CA SER A 560 69.42 0.30 6.90
C SER A 560 69.40 1.75 7.45
N ALA A 561 69.71 1.81 8.75
CA ALA A 561 70.09 2.93 9.63
C ALA A 561 69.03 3.98 10.05
N SER A 562 68.63 3.93 11.33
CA SER A 562 68.11 5.07 12.10
C SER A 562 69.25 5.81 12.81
N PRO A 563 69.00 7.03 13.34
CA PRO A 563 68.88 7.12 14.81
C PRO A 563 67.59 7.82 15.29
N ARG A 564 67.37 7.81 16.61
CA ARG A 564 66.18 8.37 17.30
C ARG A 564 66.33 9.85 17.67
N PRO A 565 65.22 10.58 17.92
CA PRO A 565 65.22 12.01 18.25
C PRO A 565 65.56 12.31 19.73
N PRO A 566 65.93 13.56 20.07
CA PRO A 566 66.02 14.03 21.44
C PRO A 566 64.62 14.21 22.09
N ALA A 567 64.59 14.16 23.43
CA ALA A 567 63.41 14.39 24.27
C ALA A 567 63.70 15.53 25.29
N PRO A 568 62.67 16.18 25.87
CA PRO A 568 62.83 17.50 26.47
C PRO A 568 63.07 17.53 28.00
N THR A 569 63.76 18.58 28.42
CA THR A 569 63.67 19.27 29.72
C THR A 569 63.54 20.78 29.41
N GLY A 570 63.15 21.70 30.30
CA GLY A 570 62.80 21.71 31.71
C GLY A 570 62.85 23.18 32.17
N PRO A 571 61.88 23.73 32.94
CA PRO A 571 61.70 25.19 33.04
C PRO A 571 62.41 25.86 34.23
N SER A 572 62.89 27.11 34.06
CA SER A 572 62.79 28.19 35.08
C SER A 572 63.42 29.53 34.64
N SER A 573 62.82 30.62 35.13
CA SER A 573 63.39 31.95 35.45
C SER A 573 64.45 32.61 34.55
N SER A 574 64.05 33.68 33.86
CA SER A 574 64.59 35.05 34.04
C SER A 574 63.55 36.06 33.56
#